data_AF-A0A3B3DYL7-F1
#
_entry.id   AF-A0A3B3DYL7-F1
#
_cell.length_a   1.000
_cell.length_b   1.000
_cell.length_c   1.000
_cell.angle_alpha   90.00
_cell.angle_beta   90.00
_cell.angle_gamma   90.00
#
_symmetry.space_group_name_H-M   'P 1'
#
loop_
_entity.id
_entity.type
_entity.pdbx_description
1 polymer ?
#
loop_
_entity_poly.entity_id
_entity_poly.type
_entity_poly.pdbx_seq_one_letter_code
_entity_poly.pdbx_strand_id
1 'polypeptide(L)'
;MELCSDEVTDQSVRAVAEHCPELQFVGFMGCPVTSQGVIHLTALHNLSVLDLRHISELNNETVMEVVRKCRKLSSLNLCLNWSIDDRCVEIIAKEGRSLKELYLVSCKITDHALIAIGQYSTTIETVDAGWCKDITDQGATQIAQSSKSLRYLGLMRCDKVTRLNTPCFLVLFTLFYHLHYVLRNQHICICMQQIGSCVLCGLKVNLNCTPKASVTKY
;
A
#
# COMPACT_ATOMS: atom_id res chain seq x y z
N MET A 1 15.97 11.26 0.37
CA MET A 1 16.42 10.47 -0.78
C MET A 1 15.51 10.84 -1.93
N GLU A 2 15.92 11.84 -2.71
CA GLU A 2 15.34 12.10 -4.03
C GLU A 2 15.68 10.89 -4.91
N LEU A 3 14.65 10.20 -5.41
CA LEU A 3 14.81 8.97 -6.19
C LEU A 3 14.49 9.16 -7.68
N CYS A 4 14.04 10.35 -8.08
CA CYS A 4 13.66 10.64 -9.45
C CYS A 4 14.42 11.84 -10.00
N SER A 5 14.83 11.75 -11.27
CA SER A 5 15.46 12.85 -11.99
C SER A 5 14.47 14.00 -12.16
N ASP A 6 14.93 15.25 -12.05
CA ASP A 6 14.15 16.46 -12.34
C ASP A 6 13.61 16.49 -13.79
N GLU A 7 14.14 15.62 -14.65
CA GLU A 7 13.70 15.48 -16.04
C GLU A 7 12.35 14.76 -16.18
N VAL A 8 11.88 14.04 -15.15
CA VAL A 8 10.61 13.31 -15.19
C VAL A 8 9.46 14.25 -14.82
N THR A 9 8.85 14.82 -15.86
CA THR A 9 7.74 15.78 -15.77
C THR A 9 6.42 15.20 -16.26
N ASP A 10 5.32 15.94 -16.13
CA ASP A 10 4.01 15.57 -16.68
C ASP A 10 4.04 15.23 -18.18
N GLN A 11 4.90 15.90 -18.96
CA GLN A 11 5.08 15.60 -20.38
C GLN A 11 5.66 14.21 -20.61
N SER A 12 6.61 13.79 -19.77
CA SER A 12 7.20 12.44 -19.84
C SER A 12 6.16 11.36 -19.50
N VAL A 13 5.32 11.59 -18.48
CA VAL A 13 4.23 10.68 -18.08
C VAL A 13 3.22 10.54 -19.22
N ARG A 14 2.85 11.66 -19.85
CA ARG A 14 1.97 11.67 -21.02
C ARG A 14 2.57 10.87 -22.18
N ALA A 15 3.83 11.11 -22.51
CA ALA A 15 4.50 10.40 -23.60
C ALA A 15 4.53 8.88 -23.35
N VAL A 16 4.82 8.45 -22.11
CA VAL A 16 4.77 7.03 -21.72
C VAL A 16 3.36 6.47 -21.88
N ALA A 17 2.33 7.18 -21.43
CA ALA A 17 0.95 6.74 -21.55
C ALA A 17 0.50 6.58 -23.02
N GLU A 18 0.97 7.46 -23.91
CA GLU A 18 0.62 7.45 -25.34
C GLU A 18 1.37 6.37 -26.14
N HIS A 19 2.63 6.08 -25.79
CA HIS A 19 3.50 5.20 -26.60
C HIS A 19 3.68 3.80 -26.01
N CYS A 20 3.29 3.57 -24.75
CA CYS A 20 3.48 2.29 -24.06
C CYS A 20 2.15 1.70 -23.52
N PRO A 21 1.14 1.38 -24.38
CA PRO A 21 -0.19 0.96 -23.94
C PRO A 21 -0.21 -0.38 -23.17
N GLU A 22 0.82 -1.21 -23.35
CA GLU A 22 0.97 -2.51 -22.68
C GLU A 22 1.60 -2.42 -21.28
N LEU A 23 1.89 -1.21 -20.78
CA LEU A 23 2.55 -1.03 -19.51
C LEU A 23 1.68 -1.53 -18.34
N GLN A 24 2.27 -2.39 -17.51
CA GLN A 24 1.58 -3.00 -16.36
C GLN A 24 2.07 -2.44 -15.02
N PHE A 25 3.27 -1.87 -14.98
CA PHE A 25 3.92 -1.38 -13.77
C PHE A 25 4.49 0.00 -14.07
N VAL A 26 4.11 1.00 -13.28
CA VAL A 26 4.67 2.35 -13.39
C VAL A 26 4.75 3.02 -12.03
N GLY A 27 5.81 3.82 -11.84
CA GLY A 27 6.02 4.54 -10.60
C GLY A 27 6.75 5.85 -10.85
N PHE A 28 6.34 6.89 -10.14
CA PHE A 28 6.90 8.24 -10.26
C PHE A 28 7.30 8.80 -8.90
N MET A 29 7.71 7.93 -7.97
CA MET A 29 7.99 8.31 -6.59
C MET A 29 8.95 9.50 -6.51
N GLY A 30 8.46 10.60 -5.93
CA GLY A 30 9.26 11.82 -5.74
C GLY A 30 9.66 12.56 -7.02
N CYS A 31 9.09 12.21 -8.19
CA CYS A 31 9.28 12.99 -9.41
C CYS A 31 8.46 14.29 -9.34
N PRO A 32 8.87 15.37 -10.05
CA PRO A 32 8.09 16.59 -10.22
C PRO A 32 6.91 16.39 -11.20
N VAL A 33 6.14 15.33 -10.96
CA VAL A 33 4.91 14.98 -11.65
C VAL A 33 3.75 15.51 -10.80
N THR A 34 2.68 15.94 -11.45
CA THR A 34 1.45 16.42 -10.82
C THR A 34 0.25 15.61 -11.29
N SER A 35 -0.93 15.95 -10.76
CA SER A 35 -2.20 15.45 -11.29
C SER A 35 -2.36 15.62 -12.82
N GLN A 36 -1.76 16.65 -13.43
CA GLN A 36 -1.82 16.86 -14.88
C GLN A 36 -1.09 15.79 -15.67
N GLY A 37 0.00 15.22 -15.14
CA GLY A 37 0.67 14.07 -15.73
C GLY A 37 -0.05 12.76 -15.43
N VAL A 38 -0.37 12.53 -14.16
CA VAL A 38 -0.96 11.26 -13.68
C VAL A 38 -2.27 10.92 -14.38
N ILE A 39 -3.10 11.91 -14.72
CA ILE A 39 -4.39 11.66 -15.40
C ILE A 39 -4.20 10.95 -16.76
N HIS A 40 -3.07 11.12 -17.44
CA HIS A 40 -2.80 10.44 -18.70
C HIS A 40 -2.64 8.92 -18.55
N LEU A 41 -2.28 8.43 -17.36
CA LEU A 41 -2.18 7.00 -17.07
C LEU A 41 -3.53 6.27 -17.18
N THR A 42 -4.66 7.00 -17.19
CA THR A 42 -5.98 6.42 -17.45
C THR A 42 -6.12 5.76 -18.83
N ALA A 43 -5.22 6.07 -19.78
CA ALA A 43 -5.12 5.39 -21.06
C ALA A 43 -4.50 3.98 -20.97
N LEU A 44 -3.79 3.67 -19.88
CA LEU A 44 -3.10 2.39 -19.69
C LEU A 44 -4.05 1.33 -19.11
N HIS A 45 -4.86 0.73 -19.98
CA HIS A 45 -5.86 -0.26 -19.58
C HIS A 45 -5.27 -1.57 -19.02
N ASN A 46 -3.98 -1.83 -19.27
CA ASN A 46 -3.24 -2.98 -18.73
C ASN A 46 -2.51 -2.69 -17.40
N LEU A 47 -2.61 -1.46 -16.88
CA LEU A 47 -1.92 -1.07 -15.67
C LEU A 47 -2.38 -1.89 -14.46
N SER A 48 -1.42 -2.51 -13.78
CA SER A 48 -1.63 -3.45 -12.67
C SER A 48 -1.03 -2.95 -11.36
N VAL A 49 0.05 -2.17 -11.42
CA VAL A 49 0.73 -1.59 -10.26
C VAL A 49 1.07 -0.14 -10.56
N LEU A 50 0.64 0.74 -9.65
CA LEU A 50 0.89 2.17 -9.75
C LEU A 50 1.48 2.71 -8.44
N ASP A 51 2.66 3.31 -8.54
CA ASP A 51 3.36 3.93 -7.43
C ASP A 51 3.43 5.46 -7.57
N LEU A 52 2.63 6.15 -6.77
CA LEU A 52 2.53 7.61 -6.72
C LEU A 52 2.96 8.15 -5.35
N ARG A 53 3.98 7.54 -4.73
CA ARG A 53 4.49 8.03 -3.45
C ARG A 53 5.09 9.43 -3.58
N HIS A 54 4.73 10.32 -2.65
CA HIS A 54 5.32 11.67 -2.54
C HIS A 54 5.28 12.44 -3.88
N ILE A 55 4.08 12.55 -4.46
CA ILE A 55 3.85 13.27 -5.72
C ILE A 55 3.44 14.71 -5.41
N SER A 56 4.03 15.67 -6.10
CA SER A 56 3.69 17.09 -5.96
C SER A 56 2.26 17.35 -6.44
N GLU A 57 1.42 17.95 -5.61
CA GLU A 57 0.07 18.39 -5.99
C GLU A 57 -0.86 17.29 -6.57
N LEU A 58 -0.75 16.05 -6.07
CA LEU A 58 -1.69 14.99 -6.42
C LEU A 58 -3.07 15.26 -5.79
N ASN A 59 -4.12 15.44 -6.61
CA ASN A 59 -5.48 15.63 -6.12
C ASN A 59 -6.30 14.33 -6.10
N ASN A 60 -7.33 14.30 -5.23
CA ASN A 60 -8.21 13.16 -5.03
C ASN A 60 -8.92 12.73 -6.32
N GLU A 61 -9.40 13.69 -7.11
CA GLU A 61 -10.21 13.39 -8.30
C GLU A 61 -9.42 12.67 -9.39
N THR A 62 -8.13 12.98 -9.52
CA THR A 62 -7.23 12.27 -10.44
C THR A 62 -7.06 10.81 -10.03
N VAL A 63 -6.86 10.56 -8.73
CA VAL A 63 -6.71 9.19 -8.20
C VAL A 63 -8.00 8.39 -8.39
N MET A 64 -9.15 9.00 -8.11
CA MET A 64 -10.45 8.36 -8.36
C MET A 64 -10.61 7.98 -9.83
N GLU A 65 -10.26 8.88 -10.76
CA GLU A 65 -10.38 8.60 -12.19
C GLU A 65 -9.42 7.49 -12.66
N VAL A 66 -8.20 7.46 -12.13
CA VAL A 66 -7.26 6.35 -12.35
C VAL A 66 -7.86 5.01 -11.93
N VAL A 67 -8.46 4.93 -10.74
CA VAL A 67 -9.09 3.70 -10.25
C VAL A 67 -10.30 3.29 -11.11
N ARG A 68 -11.10 4.23 -11.59
CA ARG A 68 -12.24 3.97 -12.50
C ARG A 68 -11.81 3.37 -13.84
N LYS A 69 -10.71 3.89 -14.40
CA LYS A 69 -10.28 3.58 -15.76
C LYS A 69 -9.31 2.40 -15.81
N CYS A 70 -8.38 2.31 -14.86
CA CYS A 70 -7.38 1.24 -14.78
C CYS A 70 -7.98 0.00 -14.09
N ARG A 71 -8.90 -0.69 -14.78
CA ARG A 71 -9.67 -1.80 -14.19
C ARG A 71 -8.85 -3.03 -13.81
N LYS A 72 -7.60 -3.13 -14.28
CA LYS A 72 -6.65 -4.20 -13.90
C LYS A 72 -5.74 -3.80 -12.72
N LEU A 73 -5.90 -2.59 -12.19
CA LEU A 73 -5.08 -2.09 -11.10
C LEU A 73 -5.27 -2.94 -9.85
N SER A 74 -4.18 -3.57 -9.43
CA SER A 74 -4.10 -4.51 -8.33
C SER A 74 -3.33 -3.97 -7.13
N SER A 75 -2.40 -3.04 -7.34
CA SER A 75 -1.62 -2.39 -6.29
C SER A 75 -1.53 -0.89 -6.55
N LEU A 76 -1.90 -0.09 -5.55
CA LEU A 76 -1.88 1.36 -5.61
C LEU A 76 -1.15 1.92 -4.37
N ASN A 77 -0.09 2.68 -4.63
CA ASN A 77 0.71 3.30 -3.58
C ASN A 77 0.56 4.82 -3.60
N LEU A 78 -0.02 5.37 -2.53
CA LEU A 78 -0.30 6.79 -2.36
C LEU A 78 0.43 7.37 -1.13
N CYS A 79 1.42 6.67 -0.57
CA CYS A 79 2.07 7.15 0.65
C CYS A 79 2.66 8.56 0.48
N LEU A 80 2.69 9.31 1.58
CA LEU A 80 3.24 10.67 1.69
C LEU A 80 2.47 11.73 0.89
N ASN A 81 1.25 11.44 0.40
CA ASN A 81 0.39 12.43 -0.23
C ASN A 81 -0.63 12.97 0.78
N TRP A 82 -0.37 14.16 1.35
CA TRP A 82 -1.21 14.76 2.40
C TRP A 82 -2.56 15.31 1.93
N SER A 83 -2.74 15.43 0.61
CA SER A 83 -4.00 15.79 -0.03
C SER A 83 -5.02 14.66 -0.05
N ILE A 84 -4.58 13.40 0.12
CA ILE A 84 -5.45 12.23 0.05
C ILE A 84 -6.34 12.16 1.29
N ASP A 85 -7.65 12.13 1.07
CA ASP A 85 -8.69 12.17 2.10
C ASP A 85 -9.58 10.91 2.13
N ASP A 86 -10.47 10.85 3.14
CA ASP A 86 -11.35 9.72 3.37
C ASP A 86 -12.33 9.47 2.21
N ARG A 87 -12.78 10.55 1.55
CA ARG A 87 -13.70 10.45 0.40
C ARG A 87 -13.00 9.78 -0.77
N CYS A 88 -11.75 10.12 -1.03
CA CYS A 88 -10.95 9.44 -2.04
C CYS A 88 -10.82 7.95 -1.73
N VAL A 89 -10.48 7.58 -0.50
CA VAL A 89 -10.35 6.17 -0.10
C VAL A 89 -11.68 5.42 -0.21
N GLU A 90 -12.80 6.05 0.14
CA GLU A 90 -14.14 5.47 -0.03
C GLU A 90 -14.44 5.16 -1.51
N ILE A 91 -14.13 6.08 -2.42
CA ILE A 91 -14.32 5.86 -3.86
C ILE A 91 -13.38 4.76 -4.36
N ILE A 92 -12.12 4.75 -3.93
CA ILE A 92 -11.18 3.67 -4.24
C ILE A 92 -11.75 2.32 -3.79
N ALA A 93 -12.32 2.23 -2.58
CA ALA A 93 -12.91 1.00 -2.07
C ALA A 93 -14.14 0.53 -2.86
N LYS A 94 -15.00 1.47 -3.32
CA LYS A 94 -16.21 1.17 -4.10
C LYS A 94 -15.93 0.80 -5.55
N GLU A 95 -14.94 1.44 -6.17
CA GLU A 95 -14.75 1.36 -7.62
C GLU A 95 -13.51 0.56 -8.03
N GLY A 96 -12.56 0.34 -7.11
CA GLY A 96 -11.35 -0.45 -7.30
C GLY A 96 -11.58 -1.96 -7.30
N ARG A 97 -12.33 -2.47 -8.28
CA ARG A 97 -12.82 -3.86 -8.32
C ARG A 97 -11.74 -4.95 -8.46
N SER A 98 -10.51 -4.57 -8.83
CA SER A 98 -9.37 -5.50 -8.93
C SER A 98 -8.28 -5.19 -7.90
N LEU A 99 -8.48 -4.16 -7.08
CA LEU A 99 -7.46 -3.64 -6.19
C LEU A 99 -7.30 -4.58 -4.99
N LYS A 100 -6.06 -4.99 -4.75
CA LYS A 100 -5.66 -5.91 -3.68
C LYS A 100 -4.77 -5.25 -2.63
N GLU A 101 -3.91 -4.35 -3.06
CA GLU A 101 -2.95 -3.67 -2.21
C GLU A 101 -3.17 -2.16 -2.28
N LEU A 102 -3.34 -1.53 -1.12
CA LEU A 102 -3.52 -0.09 -0.99
C LEU A 102 -2.61 0.46 0.11
N TYR A 103 -1.66 1.31 -0.27
CA TYR A 103 -0.71 1.92 0.67
C TYR A 103 -1.01 3.41 0.83
N LEU A 104 -1.23 3.83 2.07
CA LEU A 104 -1.73 5.14 2.49
C LEU A 104 -0.86 5.74 3.61
N VAL A 105 0.40 5.33 3.72
CA VAL A 105 1.28 5.74 4.82
C VAL A 105 1.44 7.26 4.82
N SER A 106 1.22 7.89 5.97
CA SER A 106 1.25 9.35 6.14
C SER A 106 0.26 10.12 5.25
N CYS A 107 -0.86 9.52 4.83
CA CYS A 107 -1.98 10.27 4.25
C CYS A 107 -2.81 10.96 5.37
N LYS A 108 -3.59 11.99 5.02
CA LYS A 108 -4.43 12.72 5.99
C LYS A 108 -5.82 12.10 6.08
N ILE A 109 -5.86 10.84 6.50
CA ILE A 109 -7.07 10.01 6.60
C ILE A 109 -7.45 9.69 8.05
N THR A 110 -8.72 9.35 8.26
CA THR A 110 -9.32 9.00 9.55
C THR A 110 -9.91 7.58 9.53
N ASP A 111 -10.51 7.16 10.64
CA ASP A 111 -11.21 5.88 10.76
C ASP A 111 -12.25 5.67 9.65
N HIS A 112 -12.83 6.74 9.10
CA HIS A 112 -13.78 6.67 8.00
C HIS A 112 -13.20 5.97 6.76
N ALA A 113 -11.93 6.22 6.43
CA ALA A 113 -11.25 5.55 5.33
C ALA A 113 -11.16 4.02 5.55
N LEU A 114 -10.75 3.59 6.74
CA LEU A 114 -10.65 2.17 7.07
C LEU A 114 -12.02 1.48 7.08
N ILE A 115 -13.02 2.14 7.65
CA ILE A 115 -14.41 1.66 7.66
C ILE A 115 -14.93 1.49 6.24
N ALA A 116 -14.71 2.49 5.38
CA ALA A 116 -15.14 2.43 3.98
C ALA A 116 -14.47 1.28 3.21
N ILE A 117 -13.17 1.03 3.43
CA ILE A 117 -12.48 -0.12 2.85
C ILE A 117 -13.16 -1.42 3.26
N GLY A 118 -13.40 -1.62 4.56
CA GLY A 118 -14.00 -2.86 5.07
C GLY A 118 -15.46 -3.06 4.64
N GLN A 119 -16.22 -1.98 4.49
CA GLN A 119 -17.63 -2.04 4.09
C GLN A 119 -17.82 -2.25 2.59
N TYR A 120 -17.03 -1.57 1.75
CA TYR A 120 -17.29 -1.49 0.32
C TYR A 120 -16.36 -2.37 -0.53
N SER A 121 -15.11 -2.56 -0.11
CA SER A 121 -14.18 -3.38 -0.89
C SER A 121 -14.35 -4.86 -0.58
N THR A 122 -14.43 -5.67 -1.63
CA THR A 122 -14.43 -7.14 -1.52
C THR A 122 -13.11 -7.76 -1.97
N THR A 123 -12.15 -6.96 -2.42
CA THR A 123 -10.90 -7.43 -3.04
C THR A 123 -9.62 -6.98 -2.33
N ILE A 124 -9.66 -5.91 -1.54
CA ILE A 124 -8.46 -5.38 -0.87
C ILE A 124 -8.01 -6.36 0.23
N GLU A 125 -6.82 -6.93 0.03
CA GLU A 125 -6.18 -7.88 0.93
C GLU A 125 -5.15 -7.19 1.84
N THR A 126 -4.53 -6.10 1.37
CA THR A 126 -3.45 -5.39 2.07
C THR A 126 -3.79 -3.91 2.16
N VAL A 127 -3.83 -3.38 3.38
CA VAL A 127 -3.92 -1.94 3.66
C VAL A 127 -2.76 -1.53 4.56
N ASP A 128 -2.00 -0.51 4.17
CA ASP A 128 -1.02 0.11 5.06
C ASP A 128 -1.39 1.57 5.31
N ALA A 129 -1.84 1.88 6.53
CA ALA A 129 -2.20 3.21 7.00
C ALA A 129 -1.22 3.70 8.08
N GLY A 130 0.05 3.27 8.03
CA GLY A 130 1.07 3.71 8.98
C GLY A 130 1.24 5.22 9.03
N TRP A 131 1.61 5.76 10.19
CA TRP A 131 1.81 7.19 10.44
C TRP A 131 0.59 8.09 10.18
N CYS A 132 -0.60 7.50 9.99
CA CYS A 132 -1.86 8.25 9.91
C CYS A 132 -2.32 8.61 11.33
N LYS A 133 -2.19 9.89 11.68
CA LYS A 133 -2.33 10.39 13.07
C LYS A 133 -3.75 10.33 13.63
N ASP A 134 -4.75 10.21 12.76
CA ASP A 134 -6.17 10.25 13.11
C ASP A 134 -6.87 8.89 13.00
N ILE A 135 -6.08 7.81 12.83
CA ILE A 135 -6.55 6.43 12.94
C ILE A 135 -6.53 5.99 14.39
N THR A 136 -7.63 5.38 14.84
CA THR A 136 -7.83 4.89 16.21
C THR A 136 -8.17 3.39 16.24
N ASP A 137 -8.30 2.85 17.46
CA ASP A 137 -8.78 1.48 17.69
C ASP A 137 -10.13 1.19 17.02
N GLN A 138 -11.00 2.21 16.90
CA GLN A 138 -12.31 2.06 16.27
C GLN A 138 -12.17 1.71 14.78
N GLY A 139 -11.38 2.48 14.01
CA GLY A 139 -11.16 2.21 12.60
C GLY A 139 -10.52 0.84 12.38
N ALA A 140 -9.51 0.49 13.19
CA ALA A 140 -8.84 -0.81 13.13
C ALA A 140 -9.78 -1.99 13.43
N THR A 141 -10.66 -1.83 14.43
CA THR A 141 -11.64 -2.87 14.79
C THR A 141 -12.70 -3.03 13.71
N GLN A 142 -13.24 -1.92 13.21
CA GLN A 142 -14.31 -1.94 12.22
C GLN A 142 -13.88 -2.53 10.89
N ILE A 143 -12.69 -2.17 10.38
CA ILE A 143 -12.19 -2.77 9.13
C ILE A 143 -11.94 -4.28 9.29
N ALA A 144 -11.45 -4.71 10.46
CA ALA A 144 -11.21 -6.13 10.74
C ALA A 144 -12.51 -6.95 10.87
N GLN A 145 -13.60 -6.32 11.32
CA GLN A 145 -14.90 -6.98 11.44
C GLN A 145 -15.68 -7.00 10.10
N SER A 146 -15.57 -5.94 9.32
CA SER A 146 -16.38 -5.77 8.10
C SER A 146 -15.72 -6.35 6.85
N SER A 147 -14.39 -6.26 6.73
CA SER A 147 -13.69 -6.76 5.55
C SER A 147 -13.70 -8.29 5.49
N LYS A 148 -14.01 -8.82 4.31
CA LYS A 148 -14.02 -10.26 4.02
C LYS A 148 -12.74 -10.76 3.37
N SER A 149 -11.92 -9.85 2.87
CA SER A 149 -10.72 -10.14 2.06
C SER A 149 -9.42 -9.67 2.72
N LEU A 150 -9.49 -8.77 3.71
CA LEU A 150 -8.31 -8.23 4.38
C LEU A 150 -7.48 -9.34 5.03
N ARG A 151 -6.18 -9.33 4.73
CA ARG A 151 -5.15 -10.23 5.26
C ARG A 151 -4.06 -9.48 6.01
N TYR A 152 -3.81 -8.23 5.64
CA TYR A 152 -2.79 -7.39 6.25
C TYR A 152 -3.33 -5.99 6.54
N LEU A 153 -3.08 -5.52 7.76
CA LEU A 153 -3.35 -4.16 8.18
C LEU A 153 -2.11 -3.54 8.85
N GLY A 154 -1.47 -2.60 8.14
CA GLY A 154 -0.37 -1.80 8.64
C GLY A 154 -0.87 -0.60 9.42
N LEU A 155 -0.59 -0.55 10.72
CA LEU A 155 -0.90 0.58 11.62
C LEU A 155 0.34 1.09 12.35
N MET A 156 1.50 0.94 11.72
CA MET A 156 2.77 1.34 12.31
C MET A 156 2.72 2.84 12.63
N ARG A 157 3.02 3.22 13.88
CA ARG A 157 3.04 4.63 14.32
C ARG A 157 1.69 5.36 14.16
N CYS A 158 0.58 4.63 14.25
CA CYS A 158 -0.73 5.22 14.52
C CYS A 158 -0.88 5.36 16.04
N ASP A 159 -0.44 6.49 16.59
CA ASP A 159 -0.26 6.65 18.04
C ASP A 159 -1.57 6.59 18.86
N LYS A 160 -2.73 6.74 18.21
CA LYS A 160 -4.07 6.60 18.82
C LYS A 160 -4.61 5.16 18.76
N VAL A 161 -3.84 4.21 18.23
CA VAL A 161 -4.17 2.78 18.24
C VAL A 161 -3.47 2.14 19.43
N THR A 162 -4.23 1.64 20.40
CA THR A 162 -3.70 1.00 21.59
C THR A 162 -3.51 -0.50 21.35
N ARG A 163 -2.41 -1.04 21.89
CA ARG A 163 -2.06 -2.47 21.73
C ARG A 163 -3.05 -3.43 22.39
N LEU A 164 -3.96 -2.94 23.22
CA LEU A 164 -4.90 -3.77 23.99
C LEU A 164 -6.18 -4.09 23.20
N ASN A 165 -6.59 -3.20 22.28
CA ASN A 165 -7.85 -3.31 21.56
C ASN A 165 -7.69 -3.78 20.12
N THR A 166 -6.46 -3.89 19.62
CA THR A 166 -6.18 -4.46 18.30
C THR A 166 -6.34 -5.98 18.36
N PRO A 167 -7.27 -6.59 17.60
CA PRO A 167 -7.46 -8.03 17.60
C PRO A 167 -6.13 -8.76 17.34
N CYS A 168 -5.77 -9.69 18.23
CA CYS A 168 -4.48 -10.38 18.23
C CYS A 168 -4.14 -11.06 16.88
N PHE A 169 -5.16 -11.48 16.13
CA PHE A 169 -5.00 -12.01 14.77
C PHE A 169 -4.32 -11.00 13.83
N LEU A 170 -4.71 -9.72 13.85
CA LEU A 170 -4.11 -8.69 12.98
C LEU A 170 -2.60 -8.52 13.24
N VAL A 171 -2.18 -8.56 14.49
CA VAL A 171 -0.77 -8.33 14.89
C VAL A 171 0.15 -9.44 14.35
N LEU A 172 -0.32 -10.70 14.36
CA LEU A 172 0.47 -11.82 13.86
C LEU A 172 0.64 -11.74 12.33
N PHE A 173 -0.41 -11.43 11.57
CA PHE A 173 -0.31 -11.29 10.12
C PHE A 173 0.53 -10.09 9.69
N THR A 174 0.44 -8.96 10.42
CA THR A 174 1.27 -7.79 10.14
C THR A 174 2.77 -8.07 10.30
N LEU A 175 3.17 -8.85 11.31
CA LEU A 175 4.58 -9.24 11.51
C LEU A 175 5.11 -10.16 10.41
N PHE A 176 4.34 -11.16 9.98
CA PHE A 176 4.75 -12.06 8.89
C PHE A 176 4.84 -11.36 7.54
N TYR A 177 3.88 -10.46 7.24
CA TYR A 177 3.86 -9.74 5.97
C TYR A 177 4.87 -8.60 5.93
N HIS A 178 5.17 -7.92 7.04
CA HIS A 178 6.25 -6.92 7.08
C HIS A 178 7.60 -7.57 6.75
N LEU A 179 7.84 -8.79 7.25
CA LEU A 179 9.02 -9.57 6.88
C LEU A 179 9.02 -9.89 5.37
N HIS A 180 7.89 -10.29 4.81
CA HIS A 180 7.77 -10.60 3.37
C HIS A 180 7.85 -9.36 2.46
N TYR A 181 7.27 -8.22 2.86
CA TYR A 181 7.30 -6.94 2.14
C TYR A 181 8.71 -6.33 2.13
N VAL A 182 9.44 -6.39 3.26
CA VAL A 182 10.86 -6.02 3.32
C VAL A 182 11.70 -6.93 2.42
N LEU A 183 11.40 -8.23 2.38
CA LEU A 183 12.08 -9.18 1.48
C LEU A 183 11.76 -8.96 0.00
N ARG A 184 10.55 -8.50 -0.36
CA ARG A 184 10.13 -8.26 -1.74
C ARG A 184 10.63 -6.93 -2.32
N ASN A 185 10.90 -5.93 -1.47
CA ASN A 185 11.29 -4.57 -1.88
C ASN A 185 12.78 -4.23 -1.67
N GLN A 186 13.64 -5.17 -1.25
CA GLN A 186 15.07 -4.91 -1.12
C GLN A 186 15.92 -5.73 -2.10
N HIS A 187 16.61 -5.02 -3.01
CA HIS A 187 17.77 -5.50 -3.75
C HIS A 187 19.07 -5.44 -2.90
N ILE A 188 19.02 -5.67 -1.59
CA ILE A 188 20.21 -5.59 -0.70
C ILE A 188 20.18 -6.72 0.34
N CYS A 189 21.20 -7.58 0.30
CA CYS A 189 21.54 -8.54 1.34
C CYS A 189 21.85 -7.82 2.66
N ILE A 190 21.04 -8.01 3.71
CA ILE A 190 21.48 -7.74 5.09
C ILE A 190 21.00 -8.89 5.99
N CYS A 191 21.97 -9.50 6.68
CA CYS A 191 21.80 -10.54 7.68
C CYS A 191 20.81 -10.13 8.78
N MET A 192 19.80 -10.98 9.05
CA MET A 192 19.00 -10.88 10.26
C MET A 192 19.83 -11.29 11.49
N GLN A 193 20.41 -10.33 12.19
CA GLN A 193 20.79 -10.45 13.60
C GLN A 193 20.10 -9.33 14.39
N GLN A 194 18.81 -9.51 14.69
CA GLN A 194 18.18 -9.19 15.99
C GLN A 194 16.65 -9.32 15.88
N ILE A 195 16.14 -10.50 16.23
CA ILE A 195 14.75 -10.62 16.68
C ILE A 195 14.81 -10.54 18.21
N GLY A 196 14.51 -9.35 18.74
CA GLY A 196 14.19 -9.17 20.15
C GLY A 196 12.90 -9.89 20.48
N SER A 197 12.94 -10.72 21.51
CA SER A 197 11.85 -11.52 22.08
C SER A 197 10.50 -10.78 22.15
N CYS A 198 9.47 -11.32 21.49
CA CYS A 198 8.08 -10.97 21.79
C CYS A 198 7.62 -11.78 23.01
N VAL A 199 7.58 -11.15 24.19
CA VAL A 199 7.29 -11.80 25.49
C VAL A 199 5.78 -12.10 25.68
N LEU A 200 4.91 -11.76 24.74
CA LEU A 200 3.48 -11.59 25.03
C LEU A 200 2.55 -12.80 24.81
N CYS A 201 3.02 -13.97 24.38
CA CYS A 201 2.13 -15.12 24.17
C CYS A 201 2.56 -16.46 24.78
N GLY A 202 3.66 -16.54 25.54
CA GLY A 202 4.16 -17.82 26.08
C GLY A 202 4.54 -18.86 25.01
N LEU A 203 4.42 -18.53 23.72
CA LEU A 203 4.80 -19.35 22.58
C LEU A 203 6.27 -19.10 22.25
N LYS A 204 7.13 -20.06 22.63
CA LYS A 204 8.45 -20.20 22.01
C LYS A 204 8.25 -20.63 20.56
N VAL A 205 8.38 -19.71 19.61
CA VAL A 205 8.48 -20.06 18.19
C VAL A 205 9.91 -20.53 17.95
N ASN A 206 10.11 -21.86 17.93
CA ASN A 206 11.40 -22.45 17.63
C ASN A 206 11.51 -22.63 16.11
N LEU A 207 12.13 -21.67 15.43
CA LEU A 207 12.48 -21.80 14.01
C LEU A 207 13.74 -22.66 13.90
N ASN A 208 13.57 -23.98 13.84
CA ASN A 208 14.64 -24.87 13.43
C ASN A 208 14.95 -24.64 11.95
N CYS A 209 15.95 -23.80 11.66
CA CYS A 209 16.56 -23.75 10.34
C CYS A 209 17.36 -25.04 10.14
N THR A 210 16.85 -25.98 9.35
CA THR A 210 17.68 -27.06 8.81
C THR A 210 18.32 -26.58 7.51
N PRO A 211 19.65 -26.65 7.36
CA PRO A 211 20.30 -26.37 6.09
C PRO A 211 20.37 -27.66 5.25
N LYS A 212 19.77 -27.66 4.06
CA LYS A 212 20.19 -28.43 2.85
C LYS A 212 19.18 -28.17 1.71
N ALA A 213 19.58 -27.44 0.66
CA ALA A 213 20.30 -27.86 -0.56
C ALA A 213 19.32 -28.41 -1.63
N SER A 214 19.29 -27.92 -2.86
CA SER A 214 20.35 -28.10 -3.86
C SER A 214 20.12 -27.24 -5.12
N VAL A 215 21.22 -26.72 -5.68
CA VAL A 215 21.30 -26.19 -7.05
C VAL A 215 21.72 -27.36 -7.93
N THR A 216 20.99 -27.61 -9.02
CA THR A 216 21.49 -28.45 -10.12
C THR A 216 21.52 -27.60 -11.37
N LYS A 217 22.72 -27.30 -11.87
CA LYS A 217 22.96 -26.79 -13.23
C LYS A 217 23.31 -27.99 -14.11
N TYR A 218 22.75 -28.02 -15.31
CA TYR A 218 23.46 -28.52 -16.49
C TYR A 218 23.85 -27.29 -17.32
#